data_AF-A0A0K9PXV0-F1
#
_entry.id   AF-A0A0K9PXV0-F1
#
_cell.length_a   1.000
_cell.length_b   1.000
_cell.length_c   1.000
_cell.angle_alpha   90.00
_cell.angle_beta   90.00
_cell.angle_gamma   90.00
#
_symmetry.space_group_name_H-M   'P 1'
#
loop_
_entity.id
_entity.type
_entity.pdbx_description
1 polymer ?
#
loop_
_entity_poly.entity_id
_entity_poly.type
_entity_poly.pdbx_seq_one_letter_code
_entity_poly.pdbx_strand_id
1 'polypeptide(L)'
;MDLDSVSNYEDVKQAIMEKLISLRDHPICEECPLIYHLDVAAMYPNIILTNRLQPSAIVSDEICTACDFNRPGKNCLRTLDWVWRGEISMAKKSDYYHLKRQIESEIYKDGLSSKNFLDLSKKEQHLKLKERLKKYNQKAYRRVLDKPITEVRQAGICMRENSFYVDTVRSFRDRRYEYKGLNKMWKGKVTDAKSSGNSIRIQEAQDMVVLYDSLQLAHKCILNSFYGYVMRKGARWYSMEMAGVVTYTGAKIIQNARLLIEKIGRPLELDTDGIWCALPGSFPENFTFQTKDLKRKLTISYPCVMLNVDVAINNTNDQYQILKDPLAKTYITHSECSIEFEVDGPYKAMILPASKEEGILIKKRYAVFNEDGTLAELKGFEIKRRGELKLIKVFQAEVFDKFLLGSTLEQCYSAVASVANRWLDLLDNEGIDIVDSELLDYISESSTMSKSLVDYGQQKSCAVTTARRLADFLGDAMVKDKGLRCQYIVACEPQIK
;
A
#
# COMPACT_ATOMS: atom_id res chain seq x y z
N MET A 1 -8.92 -30.78 -3.33
CA MET A 1 -9.59 -31.64 -4.33
C MET A 1 -8.56 -32.66 -4.74
N ASP A 2 -8.89 -33.95 -4.73
CA ASP A 2 -7.91 -34.97 -5.04
C ASP A 2 -7.66 -35.05 -6.55
N LEU A 3 -6.42 -35.29 -6.97
CA LEU A 3 -6.05 -35.31 -8.40
C LEU A 3 -6.84 -36.39 -9.15
N ASP A 4 -7.05 -37.53 -8.50
CA ASP A 4 -7.80 -38.68 -9.01
C ASP A 4 -9.28 -38.37 -9.29
N SER A 5 -9.79 -37.26 -8.76
CA SER A 5 -11.16 -36.81 -9.01
C SER A 5 -11.32 -35.99 -10.29
N VAL A 6 -10.23 -35.59 -10.95
CA VAL A 6 -10.23 -34.78 -12.18
C VAL A 6 -10.24 -35.66 -13.42
N SER A 7 -11.16 -35.42 -14.36
CA SER A 7 -11.32 -36.25 -15.56
C SER A 7 -10.51 -35.77 -16.77
N ASN A 8 -10.23 -34.46 -16.87
CA ASN A 8 -9.60 -33.82 -18.04
C ASN A 8 -8.23 -33.19 -17.72
N TYR A 9 -7.50 -33.76 -16.75
CA TYR A 9 -6.24 -33.17 -16.28
C TYR A 9 -5.18 -33.09 -17.39
N GLU A 10 -4.95 -34.19 -18.12
CA GLU A 10 -3.96 -34.23 -19.20
C GLU A 10 -4.35 -33.32 -20.37
N ASP A 11 -5.63 -33.19 -20.70
CA ASP A 11 -6.10 -32.27 -21.76
C ASP A 11 -5.78 -30.81 -21.41
N VAL A 12 -6.09 -30.39 -20.18
CA VAL A 12 -5.80 -29.03 -19.71
C VAL A 12 -4.30 -28.77 -19.67
N LYS A 13 -3.52 -29.75 -19.17
CA LYS A 13 -2.06 -29.67 -19.12
C LYS A 13 -1.45 -29.54 -20.52
N GLN A 14 -1.92 -30.35 -21.47
CA GLN A 14 -1.46 -30.31 -22.86
C GLN A 14 -1.79 -28.95 -23.51
N ALA A 15 -3.01 -28.44 -23.31
CA ALA A 15 -3.40 -27.12 -23.83
C ALA A 15 -2.54 -25.96 -23.28
N ILE A 16 -2.18 -26.02 -21.99
CA ILE A 16 -1.23 -25.07 -21.38
C ILE A 16 0.15 -25.23 -22.01
N MET A 17 0.64 -26.47 -22.12
CA MET A 17 1.96 -26.78 -22.67
C MET A 17 2.10 -26.30 -24.10
N GLU A 18 1.10 -26.50 -24.95
CA GLU A 18 1.12 -26.06 -26.36
C GLU A 18 1.29 -24.55 -26.49
N LYS A 19 0.53 -23.78 -25.71
CA LYS A 19 0.66 -22.31 -25.67
C LYS A 19 2.06 -21.87 -25.21
N LEU A 20 2.60 -22.50 -24.16
CA LEU A 20 3.93 -22.19 -23.63
C LEU A 20 5.05 -22.59 -24.61
N ILE A 21 4.92 -23.72 -25.28
CA ILE A 21 5.85 -24.18 -26.32
C ILE A 21 5.84 -23.19 -27.48
N SER A 22 4.67 -22.75 -27.93
CA SER A 22 4.55 -21.74 -28.99
C SER A 22 5.28 -20.44 -28.64
N LEU A 23 5.10 -19.95 -27.40
CA LEU A 23 5.78 -18.75 -26.90
C LEU A 23 7.30 -18.94 -26.73
N ARG A 24 7.74 -20.12 -26.30
CA ARG A 24 9.17 -20.46 -26.21
C ARG A 24 9.83 -20.47 -27.59
N ASP A 25 9.15 -21.05 -28.58
CA ASP A 25 9.67 -21.21 -29.93
C ASP A 25 9.59 -19.90 -30.74
N HIS A 26 8.66 -19.01 -30.37
CA HIS A 26 8.48 -17.67 -30.94
C HIS A 26 8.54 -16.57 -29.85
N PRO A 27 9.71 -16.37 -29.21
CA PRO A 27 9.82 -15.49 -28.03
C PRO A 27 9.70 -14.00 -28.34
N ILE A 28 9.84 -13.62 -29.62
CA ILE A 28 9.65 -12.25 -30.09
C ILE A 28 8.34 -12.23 -30.88
N CYS A 29 7.31 -11.64 -30.28
CA CYS A 29 5.98 -11.52 -30.88
C CYS A 29 5.43 -10.10 -30.72
N GLU A 30 4.55 -9.73 -31.64
CA GLU A 30 3.77 -8.49 -31.59
C GLU A 30 2.29 -8.89 -31.62
N GLU A 31 1.63 -8.74 -30.47
CA GLU A 31 0.22 -9.09 -30.29
C GLU A 31 -0.44 -8.17 -29.25
N CYS A 32 -1.78 -8.18 -29.21
CA CYS A 32 -2.52 -7.42 -28.22
C CYS A 32 -2.23 -7.96 -26.81
N PRO A 33 -1.83 -7.12 -25.84
CA PRO A 33 -1.45 -7.58 -24.51
C PRO A 33 -2.67 -7.92 -23.64
N LEU A 34 -2.48 -8.86 -22.72
CA LEU A 34 -3.38 -9.11 -21.59
C LEU A 34 -2.90 -8.31 -20.39
N ILE A 35 -3.70 -7.33 -19.95
CA ILE A 35 -3.38 -6.50 -18.80
C ILE A 35 -3.94 -7.15 -17.54
N TYR A 36 -3.06 -7.57 -16.63
CA TYR A 36 -3.42 -8.23 -15.37
C TYR A 36 -2.88 -7.47 -14.16
N HIS A 37 -3.61 -7.60 -13.05
CA HIS A 37 -3.13 -7.26 -11.73
C HIS A 37 -3.00 -8.55 -10.91
N LEU A 38 -1.78 -8.85 -10.47
CA LEU A 38 -1.46 -10.03 -9.65
C LEU A 38 -1.11 -9.54 -8.25
N ASP A 39 -2.02 -9.71 -7.29
CA ASP A 39 -1.95 -9.15 -5.92
C ASP A 39 -1.98 -10.24 -4.85
N VAL A 40 -1.16 -10.13 -3.82
CA VAL A 40 -1.15 -11.10 -2.71
C VAL A 40 -2.30 -10.81 -1.75
N ALA A 41 -3.25 -11.73 -1.67
CA ALA A 41 -4.41 -11.60 -0.81
C ALA A 41 -3.98 -11.44 0.66
N ALA A 42 -4.32 -10.30 1.27
CA ALA A 42 -4.00 -10.01 2.67
C ALA A 42 -2.53 -10.32 3.02
N MET A 43 -1.61 -9.82 2.19
CA MET A 43 -0.18 -10.15 2.20
C MET A 43 0.45 -10.21 3.59
N TYR A 44 0.49 -9.08 4.33
CA TYR A 44 1.13 -9.02 5.64
C TYR A 44 0.51 -9.96 6.67
N PRO A 45 -0.83 -10.02 6.84
CA PRO A 45 -1.49 -11.04 7.64
C PRO A 45 -1.05 -12.46 7.29
N ASN A 46 -1.03 -12.84 6.02
CA ASN A 46 -0.65 -14.20 5.63
C ASN A 46 0.85 -14.48 5.79
N ILE A 47 1.73 -13.49 5.67
CA ILE A 47 3.15 -13.61 6.06
C ILE A 47 3.28 -13.82 7.57
N ILE A 48 2.53 -13.06 8.37
CA ILE A 48 2.47 -13.20 9.83
C ILE A 48 2.04 -14.62 10.20
N LEU A 49 0.95 -15.10 9.60
CA LEU A 49 0.40 -16.42 9.87
C LEU A 49 1.34 -17.53 9.42
N THR A 50 1.87 -17.46 8.20
CA THR A 50 2.81 -18.46 7.66
C THR A 50 4.07 -18.61 8.51
N ASN A 51 4.66 -17.49 8.94
CA ASN A 51 5.90 -17.49 9.71
C ASN A 51 5.68 -17.42 11.24
N ARG A 52 4.43 -17.59 11.70
CA ARG A 52 4.05 -17.57 13.12
C ARG A 52 4.57 -16.32 13.87
N LEU A 53 4.53 -15.17 13.20
CA LEU A 53 5.15 -13.94 13.69
C LEU A 53 4.29 -13.27 14.75
N GLN A 54 4.87 -13.03 15.91
CA GLN A 54 4.25 -12.24 16.97
C GLN A 54 5.34 -11.65 17.87
N PRO A 55 5.09 -10.52 18.55
CA PRO A 55 6.14 -9.84 19.30
C PRO A 55 6.77 -10.70 20.40
N SER A 56 5.99 -11.52 21.09
CA SER A 56 6.49 -12.44 22.12
C SER A 56 7.31 -13.61 21.57
N ALA A 57 7.15 -13.95 20.29
CA ALA A 57 7.90 -15.04 19.67
C ALA A 57 9.28 -14.60 19.18
N ILE A 58 9.56 -13.29 19.11
CA ILE A 58 10.89 -12.78 18.80
C ILE A 58 11.76 -12.94 20.04
N VAL A 59 12.71 -13.87 19.99
CA VAL A 59 13.57 -14.23 21.12
C VAL A 59 15.02 -13.91 20.83
N SER A 60 15.76 -13.47 21.85
CA SER A 60 17.21 -13.37 21.81
C SER A 60 17.85 -14.74 22.03
N ASP A 61 19.14 -14.84 21.70
CA ASP A 61 19.92 -16.06 21.96
C ASP A 61 19.95 -16.41 23.44
N GLU A 62 20.00 -15.41 24.33
CA GLU A 62 19.95 -15.59 25.78
C GLU A 62 18.65 -16.27 26.22
N ILE A 63 17.50 -15.76 25.76
CA ILE A 63 16.18 -16.31 26.07
C ILE A 63 16.03 -17.72 25.50
N CYS A 64 16.46 -17.92 24.24
CA CYS A 64 16.38 -19.22 23.59
C CYS A 64 17.28 -20.25 24.29
N THR A 65 18.44 -19.83 24.80
CA THR A 65 19.40 -20.71 25.48
C THR A 65 18.86 -21.19 26.82
N ALA A 66 18.18 -20.31 27.56
CA ALA A 66 17.57 -20.61 28.86
C ALA A 66 16.29 -21.47 28.76
N CYS A 67 15.78 -21.72 27.56
CA CYS A 67 14.53 -22.46 27.35
C CYS A 67 14.70 -23.97 27.59
N ASP A 68 13.75 -24.61 28.30
CA ASP A 68 13.73 -26.07 28.54
C ASP A 68 13.74 -26.92 27.26
N PHE A 69 13.29 -26.32 26.15
CA PHE A 69 13.24 -26.93 24.83
C PHE A 69 14.53 -26.75 24.02
N ASN A 70 15.53 -26.06 24.56
CA ASN A 70 16.85 -25.90 23.96
C ASN A 70 17.66 -27.20 24.10
N ARG A 71 17.28 -28.21 23.32
CA ARG A 71 17.92 -29.54 23.29
C ARG A 71 18.59 -29.79 21.94
N PRO A 72 19.57 -30.71 21.86
CA PRO A 72 20.14 -31.13 20.58
C PRO A 72 19.04 -31.53 19.59
N GLY A 73 19.13 -31.04 18.35
CA GLY A 73 18.12 -31.28 17.32
C GLY A 73 16.85 -30.42 17.43
N LYS A 74 16.85 -29.36 18.25
CA LYS A 74 15.73 -28.39 18.24
C LYS A 74 15.51 -27.82 16.84
N ASN A 75 14.26 -27.82 16.40
CA ASN A 75 13.82 -27.26 15.12
C ASN A 75 12.79 -26.14 15.30
N CYS A 76 12.67 -25.59 16.51
CA CYS A 76 11.65 -24.61 16.88
C CYS A 76 12.12 -23.15 16.82
N LEU A 77 13.38 -22.88 16.47
CA LEU A 77 13.90 -21.53 16.27
C LEU A 77 14.04 -21.27 14.77
N ARG A 78 13.10 -20.53 14.20
CA ARG A 78 13.16 -20.09 12.80
C ARG A 78 13.94 -18.79 12.74
N THR A 79 14.93 -18.69 11.87
CA THR A 79 15.67 -17.43 11.65
C THR A 79 15.18 -16.78 10.37
N LEU A 80 14.81 -15.50 10.45
CA LEU A 80 14.43 -14.70 9.28
C LEU A 80 15.20 -13.39 9.25
N ASP A 81 15.59 -12.99 8.05
CA ASP A 81 16.24 -11.71 7.81
C ASP A 81 15.22 -10.56 7.83
N TRP A 82 15.69 -9.38 8.19
CA TRP A 82 14.99 -8.12 8.03
C TRP A 82 15.97 -6.98 7.82
N VAL A 83 15.49 -5.86 7.31
CA VAL A 83 16.34 -4.70 7.02
C VAL A 83 16.05 -3.58 8.01
N TRP A 84 17.06 -3.24 8.81
CA TRP A 84 17.03 -2.06 9.67
C TRP A 84 17.50 -0.84 8.90
N ARG A 85 16.77 0.27 9.03
CA ARG A 85 17.16 1.57 8.47
C ARG A 85 17.22 2.62 9.57
N GLY A 86 18.37 3.26 9.73
CA GLY A 86 18.60 4.32 10.70
C GLY A 86 19.04 5.63 10.05
N GLU A 87 18.50 6.74 10.53
CA GLU A 87 18.96 8.08 10.18
C GLU A 87 19.57 8.71 11.43
N ILE A 88 20.88 8.93 11.39
CA ILE A 88 21.66 9.45 12.52
C ILE A 88 22.01 10.93 12.31
N SER A 89 22.26 11.62 13.40
CA SER A 89 22.75 13.00 13.37
C SER A 89 24.18 13.05 12.82
N MET A 90 24.52 14.11 12.07
CA MET A 90 25.89 14.36 11.60
C MET A 90 26.90 14.55 12.74
N ALA A 91 26.47 15.18 13.83
CA ALA A 91 27.31 15.40 15.01
C ALA A 91 27.82 14.08 15.60
N LYS A 92 29.12 14.04 15.89
CA LYS A 92 29.77 12.93 16.57
C LYS A 92 29.41 12.92 18.06
N LYS A 93 29.72 11.81 18.73
CA LYS A 93 29.53 11.65 20.18
C LYS A 93 30.24 12.78 20.98
N SER A 94 31.42 13.21 20.55
CA SER A 94 32.15 14.35 21.13
C SER A 94 31.35 15.66 21.06
N ASP A 95 30.81 15.97 19.87
CA ASP A 95 30.08 17.20 19.59
C ASP A 95 28.80 17.23 20.42
N TYR A 96 28.10 16.09 20.51
CA TYR A 96 26.92 15.94 21.34
C TYR A 96 27.22 16.26 22.81
N TYR A 97 28.26 15.69 23.40
CA TYR A 97 28.59 15.96 24.80
C TYR A 97 29.06 17.39 25.03
N HIS A 98 29.78 17.98 24.07
CA HIS A 98 30.18 19.39 24.15
C HIS A 98 28.95 20.31 24.16
N LEU A 99 28.02 20.12 23.22
CA LEU A 99 26.77 20.88 23.15
C LEU A 99 25.88 20.64 24.37
N LYS A 100 25.86 19.41 24.88
CA LYS A 100 25.13 19.07 26.11
C LYS A 100 25.68 19.83 27.31
N ARG A 101 27.00 19.86 27.51
CA ARG A 101 27.61 20.65 28.60
C ARG A 101 27.33 22.15 28.45
N GLN A 102 27.38 22.66 27.22
CA GLN A 102 27.05 24.05 26.95
C GLN A 102 25.60 24.36 27.34
N ILE A 103 24.63 23.55 26.90
CA ILE A 103 23.21 23.79 27.17
C ILE A 103 22.84 23.60 28.64
N GLU A 104 23.53 22.71 29.35
CA GLU A 104 23.33 22.47 30.79
C GLU A 104 23.70 23.69 31.64
N SER A 105 24.64 24.51 31.17
CA SER A 105 25.04 25.77 31.82
C SER A 105 24.12 26.95 31.53
N GLU A 106 23.14 26.78 30.63
CA GLU A 106 22.25 27.87 30.21
C GLU A 106 21.02 28.02 31.10
N ILE A 107 20.65 29.28 31.34
CA ILE A 107 19.42 29.67 32.03
C ILE A 107 18.36 30.02 30.99
N TYR A 108 17.20 29.40 31.11
CA TYR A 108 16.06 29.60 30.23
C TYR A 108 14.99 30.46 30.93
N LYS A 109 14.56 31.52 30.25
CA LYS A 109 13.45 32.36 30.72
C LYS A 109 12.13 31.77 30.25
N ASP A 110 11.21 31.54 31.18
CA ASP A 110 9.83 31.12 30.95
C ASP A 110 8.91 32.17 31.60
N GLY A 111 8.55 33.19 30.81
CA GLY A 111 7.86 34.38 31.30
C GLY A 111 8.70 35.15 32.33
N LEU A 112 8.18 35.28 33.57
CA LEU A 112 8.81 35.98 34.70
C LEU A 112 9.80 35.10 35.49
N SER A 113 9.88 33.80 35.22
CA SER A 113 10.73 32.86 35.96
C SER A 113 11.94 32.44 35.11
N SER A 114 13.13 32.46 35.72
CA SER A 114 14.35 31.89 35.14
C SER A 114 14.60 30.50 35.71
N LYS A 115 14.64 29.48 34.87
CA LYS A 115 14.94 28.10 35.25
C LYS A 115 16.24 27.65 34.60
N ASN A 116 17.07 26.88 35.33
CA ASN A 116 18.20 26.24 34.69
C ASN A 116 17.72 25.15 33.74
N PHE A 117 18.53 24.80 32.74
CA PHE A 117 18.21 23.69 31.84
C PHE A 117 17.88 22.39 32.58
N LEU A 118 18.61 22.09 33.65
CA LEU A 118 18.42 20.88 34.47
C LEU A 118 17.09 20.86 35.23
N ASP A 119 16.51 22.04 35.50
CA ASP A 119 15.23 22.20 36.20
C ASP A 119 14.03 22.06 35.24
N LEU A 120 14.27 22.02 33.92
CA LEU A 120 13.25 21.79 32.92
C LEU A 120 12.78 20.33 32.93
N SER A 121 11.58 20.07 32.42
CA SER A 121 11.12 18.69 32.25
C SER A 121 12.04 17.94 31.26
N LYS A 122 12.19 16.62 31.42
CA LYS A 122 12.99 15.79 30.50
C LYS A 122 12.58 15.95 29.04
N LYS A 123 11.30 16.22 28.77
CA LYS A 123 10.76 16.45 27.42
C LYS A 123 11.28 17.77 26.83
N GLU A 124 11.28 18.84 27.62
CA GLU A 124 11.79 20.15 27.19
C GLU A 124 13.30 20.16 27.05
N GLN A 125 14.02 19.51 27.98
CA GLN A 125 15.46 19.31 27.87
C GLN A 125 15.81 18.63 26.54
N HIS A 126 15.11 17.53 26.22
CA HIS A 126 15.32 16.80 24.97
C HIS A 126 15.00 17.66 23.74
N LEU A 127 13.92 18.44 23.75
CA LEU A 127 13.54 19.32 22.64
C LEU A 127 14.61 20.40 22.38
N LYS A 128 15.03 21.10 23.43
CA LYS A 128 16.06 22.16 23.34
C LYS A 128 17.40 21.60 22.88
N LEU A 129 17.81 20.44 23.40
CA LEU A 129 19.02 19.75 22.97
C LEU A 129 18.95 19.36 21.48
N LYS A 130 17.81 18.83 21.03
CA LYS A 130 17.58 18.47 19.62
C LYS A 130 17.63 19.70 18.70
N GLU A 131 17.06 20.83 19.11
CA GLU A 131 17.13 22.08 18.37
C GLU A 131 18.56 22.63 18.28
N ARG A 132 19.31 22.59 19.40
CA ARG A 132 20.71 22.99 19.43
C ARG A 132 21.56 22.12 18.52
N LEU A 133 21.37 20.80 18.58
CA LEU A 133 22.05 19.83 17.72
C LEU A 133 21.73 20.08 16.24
N LYS A 134 20.47 20.37 15.90
CA LYS A 134 20.04 20.71 14.54
C LYS A 134 20.78 21.95 14.03
N LYS A 135 20.81 23.04 14.81
CA LYS A 135 21.50 24.29 14.44
C LYS A 135 23.00 24.08 14.29
N TYR A 136 23.62 23.34 15.21
CA TYR A 136 25.03 23.00 15.12
C TYR A 136 25.32 22.20 13.86
N ASN A 137 24.53 21.17 13.56
CA ASN A 137 24.72 20.35 12.36
C ASN A 137 24.58 21.17 11.07
N GLN A 138 23.59 22.07 11.00
CA GLN A 138 23.45 23.00 9.87
C GLN A 138 24.66 23.91 9.69
N LYS A 139 25.26 24.39 10.79
CA LYS A 139 26.41 25.29 10.75
C LYS A 139 27.72 24.56 10.44
N ALA A 140 28.00 23.47 11.15
CA ALA A 140 29.26 22.74 11.08
C ALA A 140 29.33 21.78 9.88
N TYR A 141 28.22 21.10 9.58
CA TYR A 141 28.18 20.03 8.57
C TYR A 141 27.33 20.37 7.33
N ARG A 142 26.68 21.55 7.30
CA ARG A 142 25.73 21.99 6.24
C ARG A 142 24.54 21.04 6.02
N ARG A 143 24.37 20.03 6.87
CA ARG A 143 23.33 19.00 6.82
C ARG A 143 22.95 18.60 8.23
N VAL A 144 21.69 18.24 8.47
CA VAL A 144 21.19 17.90 9.81
C VAL A 144 21.41 16.42 10.15
N LEU A 145 21.10 15.55 9.20
CA LEU A 145 21.18 14.10 9.32
C LEU A 145 22.20 13.57 8.32
N ASP A 146 22.85 12.47 8.67
CA ASP A 146 23.69 11.72 7.75
C ASP A 146 22.84 10.91 6.77
N LYS A 147 23.48 10.35 5.75
CA LYS A 147 22.83 9.43 4.82
C LYS A 147 22.23 8.25 5.60
N PRO A 148 21.02 7.80 5.26
CA PRO A 148 20.41 6.65 5.91
C PRO A 148 21.31 5.41 5.83
N ILE A 149 21.57 4.80 6.98
CA ILE A 149 22.29 3.53 7.07
C ILE A 149 21.26 2.41 6.95
N THR A 150 21.57 1.39 6.16
CA THR A 150 20.73 0.22 5.95
C THR A 150 21.53 -1.03 6.27
N GLU A 151 21.01 -1.89 7.15
CA GLU A 151 21.68 -3.10 7.62
C GLU A 151 20.72 -4.28 7.55
N VAL A 152 21.17 -5.39 6.97
CA VAL A 152 20.46 -6.67 7.07
C VAL A 152 20.74 -7.26 8.45
N ARG A 153 19.68 -7.55 9.20
CA ARG A 153 19.71 -8.14 10.54
C ARG A 153 18.90 -9.42 10.54
N GLN A 154 19.14 -10.27 11.53
CA GLN A 154 18.40 -11.52 11.72
C GLN A 154 17.52 -11.44 12.97
N ALA A 155 16.36 -12.07 12.90
CA ALA A 155 15.47 -12.27 14.03
C ALA A 155 15.26 -13.76 14.25
N GLY A 156 15.34 -14.21 15.50
CA GLY A 156 14.98 -15.55 15.92
C GLY A 156 13.52 -15.62 16.34
N ILE A 157 12.73 -16.44 15.67
CA ILE A 157 11.29 -16.61 15.92
C ILE A 157 11.04 -17.99 16.53
N CYS A 158 10.53 -18.00 17.76
CA CYS A 158 10.15 -19.21 18.47
C CYS A 158 8.83 -19.77 17.92
N MET A 159 8.89 -20.94 17.29
CA MET A 159 7.73 -21.67 16.77
C MET A 159 6.86 -22.31 17.86
N ARG A 160 7.30 -22.31 19.12
CA ARG A 160 6.58 -22.90 20.28
C ARG A 160 5.92 -21.89 21.20
N GLU A 161 6.18 -20.59 21.05
CA GLU A 161 5.61 -19.55 21.92
C GLU A 161 4.07 -19.59 21.91
N ASN A 162 3.37 -19.21 22.98
CA ASN A 162 1.91 -19.14 23.00
C ASN A 162 1.37 -18.28 21.85
N SER A 163 0.56 -18.87 20.96
CA SER A 163 0.14 -18.26 19.68
C SER A 163 -1.00 -17.24 19.75
N PHE A 164 -1.38 -16.74 20.94
CA PHE A 164 -2.57 -15.89 21.09
C PHE A 164 -2.66 -14.73 20.08
N TYR A 165 -1.53 -14.10 19.73
CA TYR A 165 -1.50 -12.99 18.77
C TYR A 165 -1.75 -13.49 17.34
N VAL A 166 -1.01 -14.52 16.91
CA VAL A 166 -1.17 -15.16 15.60
C VAL A 166 -2.60 -15.71 15.44
N ASP A 167 -3.15 -16.34 16.47
CA ASP A 167 -4.51 -16.88 16.46
C ASP A 167 -5.57 -15.77 16.37
N THR A 168 -5.32 -14.62 16.98
CA THR A 168 -6.17 -13.43 16.83
C THR A 168 -6.14 -12.90 15.40
N VAL A 169 -4.95 -12.80 14.79
CA VAL A 169 -4.81 -12.40 13.37
C VAL A 169 -5.55 -13.39 12.46
N ARG A 170 -5.42 -14.71 12.73
CA ARG A 170 -6.09 -15.76 11.95
C ARG A 170 -7.60 -15.60 12.04
N SER A 171 -8.14 -15.42 13.25
CA SER A 171 -9.57 -15.23 13.47
C SER A 171 -10.13 -14.01 12.71
N PHE A 172 -9.43 -12.88 12.72
CA PHE A 172 -9.84 -11.69 11.96
C PHE A 172 -9.75 -11.88 10.44
N ARG A 173 -8.72 -12.57 9.95
CA ARG A 173 -8.58 -12.92 8.53
C ARG A 173 -9.73 -13.81 8.07
N ASP A 174 -9.98 -14.89 8.80
CA ASP A 174 -10.97 -15.89 8.41
C ASP A 174 -12.39 -15.29 8.44
N ARG A 175 -12.69 -14.44 9.43
CA ARG A 175 -13.93 -13.65 9.47
C ARG A 175 -14.06 -12.70 8.28
N ARG A 176 -12.97 -12.05 7.86
CA ARG A 176 -12.98 -11.23 6.64
C ARG A 176 -13.29 -12.06 5.41
N TYR A 177 -12.72 -13.26 5.30
CA TYR A 177 -12.94 -14.16 4.16
C TYR A 177 -14.39 -14.63 4.08
N GLU A 178 -15.04 -14.87 5.22
CA GLU A 178 -16.49 -15.13 5.27
C GLU A 178 -17.29 -13.99 4.62
N TYR A 179 -17.04 -12.74 5.02
CA TYR A 179 -17.73 -11.58 4.43
C TYR A 179 -17.37 -11.36 2.95
N LYS A 180 -16.12 -11.62 2.54
CA LYS A 180 -15.70 -11.56 1.13
C LYS A 180 -16.44 -12.62 0.30
N GLY A 181 -16.59 -13.84 0.83
CA GLY A 181 -17.36 -14.92 0.21
C GLY A 181 -18.84 -14.58 0.07
N LEU A 182 -19.44 -14.02 1.12
CA LEU A 182 -20.83 -13.54 1.09
C LEU A 182 -21.01 -12.41 0.08
N ASN A 183 -20.09 -11.44 0.02
CA ASN A 183 -20.14 -10.38 -0.99
C ASN A 183 -20.13 -10.95 -2.42
N LYS A 184 -19.25 -11.92 -2.71
CA LYS A 184 -19.20 -12.58 -4.02
C LYS A 184 -20.49 -13.33 -4.33
N MET A 185 -21.04 -14.06 -3.37
CA MET A 185 -22.33 -14.77 -3.52
C MET A 185 -23.46 -13.79 -3.85
N TRP A 186 -23.57 -12.67 -3.13
CA TRP A 186 -24.63 -11.69 -3.33
C TRP A 186 -24.48 -10.92 -4.65
N LYS A 187 -23.26 -10.67 -5.13
CA LYS A 187 -23.02 -10.16 -6.50
C LYS A 187 -23.57 -11.11 -7.57
N GLY A 188 -23.39 -12.43 -7.38
CA GLY A 188 -24.02 -13.44 -8.22
C GLY A 188 -25.55 -13.34 -8.19
N LYS A 189 -26.14 -13.28 -6.99
CA LYS A 189 -27.59 -13.13 -6.82
C LYS A 189 -28.18 -11.86 -7.45
N VAL A 190 -27.44 -10.75 -7.48
CA VAL A 190 -27.87 -9.54 -8.21
C VAL A 190 -28.02 -9.83 -9.71
N THR A 191 -27.10 -10.61 -10.28
CA THR A 191 -27.13 -10.99 -11.70
C THR A 191 -28.34 -11.90 -12.00
N ASP A 192 -28.60 -12.86 -11.11
CA ASP A 192 -29.76 -13.75 -11.21
C ASP A 192 -31.09 -12.95 -11.05
N ALA A 193 -31.14 -12.04 -10.08
CA ALA A 193 -32.31 -11.21 -9.81
C ALA A 193 -32.63 -10.28 -10.98
N LYS A 194 -31.61 -9.65 -11.59
CA LYS A 194 -31.77 -8.84 -12.82
C LYS A 194 -32.37 -9.66 -13.96
N SER A 195 -31.92 -10.91 -14.12
CA SER A 195 -32.45 -11.82 -15.14
C SER A 195 -33.92 -12.20 -14.90
N SER A 196 -34.36 -12.21 -13.64
CA SER A 196 -35.75 -12.51 -13.26
C SER A 196 -36.72 -11.32 -13.32
N GLY A 197 -36.22 -10.08 -13.49
CA GLY A 197 -37.05 -8.86 -13.57
C GLY A 197 -37.74 -8.41 -12.28
N ASN A 198 -37.46 -9.04 -11.13
CA ASN A 198 -38.11 -8.69 -9.85
C ASN A 198 -37.38 -7.54 -9.14
N SER A 199 -37.99 -6.34 -9.16
CA SER A 199 -37.42 -5.11 -8.58
C SER A 199 -37.09 -5.21 -7.08
N ILE A 200 -37.94 -5.88 -6.29
CA ILE A 200 -37.74 -6.04 -4.85
C ILE A 200 -36.51 -6.89 -4.56
N ARG A 201 -36.35 -8.00 -5.29
CA ARG A 201 -35.18 -8.89 -5.14
C ARG A 201 -33.89 -8.25 -5.63
N ILE A 202 -33.97 -7.40 -6.65
CA ILE A 202 -32.81 -6.62 -7.12
C ILE A 202 -32.34 -5.68 -6.03
N GLN A 203 -33.26 -4.92 -5.40
CA GLN A 203 -32.92 -4.00 -4.33
C GLN A 203 -32.33 -4.73 -3.12
N GLU A 204 -32.97 -5.81 -2.65
CA GLU A 204 -32.47 -6.61 -1.54
C GLU A 204 -31.05 -7.13 -1.83
N ALA A 205 -30.82 -7.68 -3.02
CA ALA A 205 -29.50 -8.19 -3.38
C ALA A 205 -28.45 -7.07 -3.46
N GLN A 206 -28.81 -5.88 -3.94
CA GLN A 206 -27.93 -4.71 -3.96
C GLN A 206 -27.58 -4.24 -2.53
N ASP A 207 -28.56 -4.16 -1.64
CA ASP A 207 -28.35 -3.77 -0.25
C ASP A 207 -27.40 -4.74 0.47
N MET A 208 -27.57 -6.05 0.24
CA MET A 208 -26.68 -7.07 0.79
C MET A 208 -25.26 -7.00 0.21
N VAL A 209 -25.09 -6.67 -1.07
CA VAL A 209 -23.77 -6.40 -1.66
C VAL A 209 -23.09 -5.24 -0.94
N VAL A 210 -23.79 -4.13 -0.72
CA VAL A 210 -23.25 -2.95 -0.02
C VAL A 210 -22.88 -3.30 1.43
N LEU A 211 -23.74 -4.04 2.14
CA LEU A 211 -23.48 -4.47 3.51
C LEU A 211 -22.21 -5.31 3.62
N TYR A 212 -22.10 -6.39 2.83
CA TYR A 212 -20.94 -7.28 2.92
C TYR A 212 -19.66 -6.67 2.37
N ASP A 213 -19.76 -5.77 1.39
CA ASP A 213 -18.59 -5.01 0.95
C ASP A 213 -18.09 -4.09 2.07
N SER A 214 -19.00 -3.39 2.75
CA SER A 214 -18.66 -2.55 3.89
C SER A 214 -18.03 -3.36 5.03
N LEU A 215 -18.58 -4.52 5.37
CA LEU A 215 -18.06 -5.40 6.43
C LEU A 215 -16.66 -5.96 6.10
N GLN A 216 -16.44 -6.42 4.87
CA GLN A 216 -15.11 -6.95 4.49
C GLN A 216 -14.05 -5.84 4.42
N LEU A 217 -14.42 -4.63 3.99
CA LEU A 217 -13.53 -3.46 3.99
C LEU A 217 -13.18 -3.00 5.41
N ALA A 218 -14.16 -2.96 6.32
CA ALA A 218 -13.92 -2.64 7.72
C ALA A 218 -12.91 -3.63 8.34
N HIS A 219 -13.09 -4.93 8.09
CA HIS A 219 -12.16 -5.95 8.55
C HIS A 219 -10.79 -5.85 7.86
N LYS A 220 -10.72 -5.45 6.57
CA LYS A 220 -9.46 -5.18 5.87
C LYS A 220 -8.63 -4.13 6.62
N CYS A 221 -9.25 -3.03 7.04
CA CYS A 221 -8.57 -1.96 7.78
C CYS A 221 -8.00 -2.44 9.12
N ILE A 222 -8.79 -3.20 9.89
CA ILE A 222 -8.33 -3.75 11.18
C ILE A 222 -7.23 -4.79 10.95
N LEU A 223 -7.41 -5.67 9.98
CA LEU A 223 -6.47 -6.74 9.67
C LEU A 223 -5.10 -6.18 9.27
N ASN A 224 -5.06 -5.17 8.41
CA ASN A 224 -3.82 -4.47 8.04
C ASN A 224 -3.21 -3.67 9.21
N SER A 225 -4.01 -3.33 10.23
CA SER A 225 -3.53 -2.63 11.42
C SER A 225 -2.77 -3.54 12.39
N PHE A 226 -2.90 -4.87 12.35
CA PHE A 226 -2.11 -5.76 13.22
C PHE A 226 -0.61 -5.60 12.99
N TYR A 227 -0.17 -5.63 11.73
CA TYR A 227 1.21 -5.33 11.36
C TYR A 227 1.63 -3.92 11.81
N GLY A 228 0.80 -2.90 11.56
CA GLY A 228 1.12 -1.53 11.98
C GLY A 228 1.16 -1.34 13.50
N TYR A 229 0.38 -2.12 14.24
CA TYR A 229 0.25 -2.03 15.69
C TYR A 229 1.55 -2.37 16.41
N VAL A 230 2.34 -3.33 15.91
CA VAL A 230 3.59 -3.73 16.57
C VAL A 230 4.68 -2.65 16.49
N MET A 231 4.48 -1.61 15.67
CA MET A 231 5.31 -0.41 15.59
C MET A 231 4.66 0.85 16.17
N ARG A 232 3.43 0.73 16.71
CA ARG A 232 2.71 1.88 17.29
C ARG A 232 3.38 2.30 18.60
N LYS A 233 3.59 3.62 18.76
CA LYS A 233 4.08 4.20 20.02
C LYS A 233 3.13 3.85 21.18
N GLY A 234 3.66 3.27 22.25
CA GLY A 234 2.89 2.81 23.41
C GLY A 234 2.08 1.53 23.16
N ALA A 235 2.38 0.76 22.12
CA ALA A 235 1.82 -0.59 21.97
C ALA A 235 2.30 -1.50 23.11
N ARG A 236 1.40 -2.37 23.60
CA ARG A 236 1.74 -3.38 24.62
C ARG A 236 2.66 -4.47 24.05
N TRP A 237 2.47 -4.80 22.78
CA TRP A 237 3.25 -5.80 22.05
C TRP A 237 4.00 -5.10 20.91
N TYR A 238 5.05 -4.36 21.27
CA TYR A 238 5.91 -3.67 20.32
C TYR A 238 7.04 -4.61 19.87
N SER A 239 7.30 -4.68 18.56
CA SER A 239 8.49 -5.35 18.01
C SER A 239 8.83 -4.76 16.65
N MET A 240 10.03 -4.19 16.54
CA MET A 240 10.54 -3.65 15.27
C MET A 240 11.02 -4.76 14.35
N GLU A 241 11.61 -5.80 14.93
CA GLU A 241 12.10 -7.00 14.28
C GLU A 241 10.95 -7.70 13.56
N MET A 242 9.83 -7.94 14.23
CA MET A 242 8.64 -8.54 13.61
C MET A 242 8.17 -7.72 12.41
N ALA A 243 8.03 -6.40 12.56
CA ALA A 243 7.59 -5.55 11.45
C ALA A 243 8.60 -5.55 10.29
N GLY A 244 9.89 -5.54 10.61
CA GLY A 244 10.98 -5.64 9.64
C GLY A 244 10.92 -6.95 8.86
N VAL A 245 10.72 -8.08 9.54
CA VAL A 245 10.61 -9.41 8.91
C VAL A 245 9.41 -9.46 7.97
N VAL A 246 8.24 -8.97 8.41
CA VAL A 246 7.02 -8.96 7.59
C VAL A 246 7.23 -8.17 6.29
N THR A 247 7.74 -6.95 6.39
CA THR A 247 7.95 -6.08 5.22
C THR A 247 9.05 -6.58 4.30
N TYR A 248 10.15 -7.10 4.86
CA TYR A 248 11.24 -7.61 4.05
C TYR A 248 10.88 -8.90 3.33
N THR A 249 10.15 -9.81 4.00
CA THR A 249 9.60 -11.02 3.37
C THR A 249 8.63 -10.64 2.25
N GLY A 250 7.73 -9.68 2.50
CA GLY A 250 6.80 -9.20 1.48
C GLY A 250 7.52 -8.61 0.26
N ALA A 251 8.53 -7.77 0.49
CA ALA A 251 9.33 -7.20 -0.58
C ALA A 251 10.03 -8.29 -1.42
N LYS A 252 10.59 -9.34 -0.79
CA LYS A 252 11.21 -10.47 -1.49
C LYS A 252 10.20 -11.23 -2.36
N ILE A 253 8.99 -11.46 -1.84
CA ILE A 253 7.92 -12.16 -2.59
C ILE A 253 7.57 -11.40 -3.88
N ILE A 254 7.34 -10.09 -3.78
CA ILE A 254 6.99 -9.27 -4.95
C ILE A 254 8.18 -9.11 -5.90
N GLN A 255 9.41 -9.01 -5.39
CA GLN A 255 10.61 -8.97 -6.22
C GLN A 255 10.78 -10.26 -7.03
N ASN A 256 10.57 -11.43 -6.41
CA ASN A 256 10.65 -12.72 -7.09
C ASN A 256 9.55 -12.86 -8.16
N ALA A 257 8.31 -12.50 -7.81
CA ALA A 257 7.21 -12.49 -8.77
C ALA A 257 7.49 -11.55 -9.95
N ARG A 258 8.01 -10.34 -9.70
CA ARG A 258 8.44 -9.39 -10.74
C ARG A 258 9.50 -10.01 -11.65
N LEU A 259 10.52 -10.63 -11.09
CA LEU A 259 11.60 -11.27 -11.87
C LEU A 259 11.07 -12.39 -12.77
N LEU A 260 10.03 -13.11 -12.35
CA LEU A 260 9.36 -14.09 -13.21
C LEU A 260 8.56 -13.39 -14.31
N ILE A 261 7.74 -12.40 -13.96
CA ILE A 261 6.93 -11.64 -14.93
C ILE A 261 7.79 -10.96 -15.99
N GLU A 262 8.95 -10.40 -15.63
CA GLU A 262 9.91 -9.80 -16.58
C GLU A 262 10.45 -10.76 -17.64
N LYS A 263 10.45 -12.07 -17.35
CA LYS A 263 10.92 -13.09 -18.30
C LYS A 263 9.84 -13.51 -19.29
N ILE A 264 8.57 -13.32 -18.96
CA ILE A 264 7.43 -13.83 -19.73
C ILE A 264 6.51 -12.73 -20.27
N GLY A 265 6.73 -11.48 -19.86
CA GLY A 265 5.92 -10.32 -20.21
C GLY A 265 6.58 -9.03 -19.74
N ARG A 266 5.76 -7.99 -19.51
CA ARG A 266 6.25 -6.67 -19.09
C ARG A 266 5.55 -6.21 -17.80
N PRO A 267 6.28 -6.03 -16.68
CA PRO A 267 5.71 -5.33 -15.54
C PRO A 267 5.52 -3.85 -15.89
N LEU A 268 4.38 -3.28 -15.49
CA LEU A 268 3.99 -1.91 -15.76
C LEU A 268 4.15 -1.03 -14.52
N GLU A 269 3.67 -1.52 -13.37
CA GLU A 269 3.77 -0.84 -12.07
C GLU A 269 3.83 -1.89 -10.95
N LEU A 270 4.60 -1.59 -9.90
CA LEU A 270 4.74 -2.43 -8.71
C LEU A 270 4.26 -1.65 -7.49
N ASP A 271 3.27 -2.20 -6.78
CA ASP A 271 2.90 -1.71 -5.45
C ASP A 271 3.47 -2.63 -4.36
N THR A 272 2.90 -2.55 -3.16
CA THR A 272 3.39 -3.18 -1.94
C THR A 272 3.20 -4.69 -1.97
N ASP A 273 2.07 -5.12 -2.53
CA ASP A 273 1.54 -6.48 -2.54
C ASP A 273 1.13 -6.96 -3.94
N GLY A 274 1.22 -6.10 -4.97
CA GLY A 274 0.73 -6.42 -6.30
C GLY A 274 1.61 -5.92 -7.45
N ILE A 275 1.43 -6.57 -8.60
CA ILE A 275 2.14 -6.29 -9.86
C ILE A 275 1.09 -6.07 -10.95
N TRP A 276 1.12 -4.88 -11.55
CA TRP A 276 0.46 -4.64 -12.83
C TRP A 276 1.38 -5.11 -13.94
N CYS A 277 0.89 -5.94 -14.85
CA CYS A 277 1.68 -6.47 -15.95
C CYS A 277 0.88 -6.60 -17.24
N ALA A 278 1.61 -6.56 -18.35
CA ALA A 278 1.15 -6.93 -19.67
C ALA A 278 1.78 -8.27 -20.05
N LEU A 279 0.94 -9.29 -20.24
CA LEU A 279 1.35 -10.59 -20.77
C LEU A 279 1.00 -10.68 -22.26
N PRO A 280 1.67 -11.55 -23.04
CA PRO A 280 1.31 -11.77 -24.45
C PRO A 280 -0.15 -12.25 -24.59
N GLY A 281 -0.88 -11.79 -25.61
CA GLY A 281 -2.26 -12.18 -25.93
C GLY A 281 -2.47 -13.70 -26.03
N SER A 282 -1.45 -14.42 -26.46
CA SER A 282 -1.47 -15.88 -26.62
C SER A 282 -1.17 -16.65 -25.32
N PHE A 283 -0.78 -15.97 -24.23
CA PHE A 283 -0.39 -16.58 -22.96
C PHE A 283 -1.52 -17.47 -22.37
N PRO A 284 -1.20 -18.57 -21.65
CA PRO A 284 -2.22 -19.37 -20.99
C PRO A 284 -2.94 -18.56 -19.91
N GLU A 285 -4.27 -18.47 -20.01
CA GLU A 285 -5.11 -17.71 -19.06
C GLU A 285 -5.90 -18.64 -18.15
N ASN A 286 -7.20 -18.81 -18.43
CA ASN A 286 -8.13 -19.52 -17.57
C ASN A 286 -8.44 -20.91 -18.11
N PHE A 287 -8.34 -21.92 -17.24
CA PHE A 287 -8.64 -23.31 -17.56
C PHE A 287 -9.61 -23.89 -16.54
N THR A 288 -10.50 -24.78 -16.99
CA THR A 288 -11.47 -25.43 -16.10
C THR A 288 -11.24 -26.94 -16.07
N PHE A 289 -10.87 -27.43 -14.89
CA PHE A 289 -10.83 -28.85 -14.59
C PHE A 289 -12.23 -29.35 -14.29
N GLN A 290 -12.62 -30.38 -15.04
CA GLN A 290 -13.84 -31.16 -14.83
C GLN A 290 -13.53 -32.25 -13.81
N THR A 291 -14.46 -32.45 -12.87
CA THR A 291 -14.35 -33.56 -11.92
C THR A 291 -15.30 -34.68 -12.29
N LYS A 292 -15.07 -35.86 -11.73
CA LYS A 292 -16.00 -37.01 -11.81
C LYS A 292 -17.40 -36.66 -11.31
N ASP A 293 -17.53 -35.66 -10.44
CA ASP A 293 -18.81 -35.03 -10.10
C ASP A 293 -19.09 -33.87 -11.05
N LEU A 294 -20.08 -34.05 -11.94
CA LEU A 294 -20.47 -33.05 -12.94
C LEU A 294 -20.86 -31.68 -12.36
N LYS A 295 -21.24 -31.61 -11.08
CA LYS A 295 -21.59 -30.35 -10.41
C LYS A 295 -20.37 -29.59 -9.87
N ARG A 296 -19.21 -30.24 -9.75
CA ARG A 296 -17.99 -29.65 -9.20
C ARG A 296 -17.00 -29.39 -10.34
N LYS A 297 -16.74 -28.12 -10.59
CA LYS A 297 -15.75 -27.64 -11.56
C LYS A 297 -14.72 -26.79 -10.81
N LEU A 298 -13.45 -26.91 -11.18
CA LEU A 298 -12.38 -26.09 -10.65
C LEU A 298 -11.80 -25.23 -11.78
N THR A 299 -12.05 -23.93 -11.73
CA THR A 299 -11.44 -22.97 -12.65
C THR A 299 -10.17 -22.42 -12.03
N ILE A 300 -9.08 -22.46 -12.79
CA ILE A 300 -7.81 -21.86 -12.44
C ILE A 300 -7.48 -20.72 -13.40
N SER A 301 -6.72 -19.75 -12.91
CA SER A 301 -5.99 -18.80 -13.73
C SER A 301 -4.52 -19.17 -13.68
N TYR A 302 -3.94 -19.54 -14.82
CA TYR A 302 -2.56 -20.00 -14.91
C TYR A 302 -1.53 -18.94 -14.44
N PRO A 303 -1.64 -17.64 -14.79
CA PRO A 303 -0.77 -16.59 -14.26
C PRO A 303 -0.79 -16.50 -12.73
N CYS A 304 -1.94 -16.77 -12.11
CA CYS A 304 -2.07 -16.78 -10.65
C CYS A 304 -1.44 -18.05 -10.04
N VAL A 305 -1.79 -19.22 -10.58
CA VAL A 305 -1.33 -20.51 -10.04
C VAL A 305 0.19 -20.66 -10.18
N MET A 306 0.80 -20.19 -11.27
CA MET A 306 2.26 -20.27 -11.43
C MET A 306 3.01 -19.50 -10.32
N LEU A 307 2.50 -18.33 -9.93
CA LEU A 307 3.08 -17.53 -8.85
C LEU A 307 2.82 -18.17 -7.48
N ASN A 308 1.64 -18.76 -7.28
CA ASN A 308 1.33 -19.47 -6.03
C ASN A 308 2.21 -20.70 -5.82
N VAL A 309 2.57 -21.42 -6.90
CA VAL A 309 3.54 -22.52 -6.82
C VAL A 309 4.93 -21.99 -6.45
N ASP A 310 5.40 -20.90 -7.07
CA ASP A 310 6.69 -20.29 -6.70
C ASP A 310 6.72 -19.81 -5.25
N VAL A 311 5.64 -19.17 -4.78
CA VAL A 311 5.48 -18.76 -3.39
C VAL A 311 5.50 -19.95 -2.44
N ALA A 312 4.79 -21.03 -2.76
CA ALA A 312 4.77 -22.23 -1.92
C ALA A 312 6.16 -22.88 -1.83
N ILE A 313 6.89 -22.98 -2.94
CA ILE A 313 8.25 -23.55 -2.96
C ILE A 313 9.21 -22.71 -2.09
N ASN A 314 9.13 -21.38 -2.18
CA ASN A 314 10.13 -20.49 -1.58
C ASN A 314 9.79 -20.02 -0.17
N ASN A 315 8.52 -20.05 0.24
CA ASN A 315 8.05 -19.38 1.46
C ASN A 315 7.29 -20.28 2.44
N THR A 316 7.13 -21.57 2.15
CA THR A 316 6.53 -22.51 3.10
C THR A 316 7.36 -22.59 4.38
N ASN A 317 6.69 -22.62 5.52
CA ASN A 317 7.30 -22.80 6.83
C ASN A 317 7.14 -24.24 7.29
N ASP A 318 8.16 -25.07 7.06
CA ASP A 318 8.21 -26.46 7.50
C ASP A 318 8.58 -26.63 8.99
N GLN A 319 8.80 -25.52 9.71
CA GLN A 319 9.14 -25.51 11.13
C GLN A 319 7.94 -25.14 12.02
N TYR A 320 6.74 -24.99 11.44
CA TYR A 320 5.57 -24.51 12.17
C TYR A 320 5.17 -25.52 13.24
N GLN A 321 5.11 -25.10 14.51
CA GLN A 321 4.77 -25.99 15.63
C GLN A 321 3.50 -25.55 16.36
N ILE A 322 2.68 -26.54 16.70
CA ILE A 322 1.47 -26.37 17.50
C ILE A 322 1.49 -27.31 18.70
N LEU A 323 0.97 -26.83 19.83
CA LEU A 323 0.89 -27.58 21.06
C LEU A 323 -0.25 -28.62 20.93
N LYS A 324 0.10 -29.91 20.98
CA LYS A 324 -0.85 -31.02 20.89
C LYS A 324 -1.36 -31.44 22.27
N ASP A 325 -0.46 -31.55 23.24
CA ASP A 325 -0.80 -31.88 24.63
C ASP A 325 -0.25 -30.80 25.58
N PRO A 326 -1.12 -29.98 26.19
CA PRO A 326 -0.72 -28.96 27.15
C PRO A 326 -0.10 -29.50 28.44
N LEU A 327 -0.51 -30.69 28.90
CA LEU A 327 -0.01 -31.29 30.14
C LEU A 327 1.39 -31.86 29.94
N ALA A 328 1.57 -32.66 28.89
CA ALA A 328 2.87 -33.23 28.53
C ALA A 328 3.80 -32.23 27.79
N LYS A 329 3.29 -31.05 27.44
CA LYS A 329 3.97 -30.02 26.63
C LYS A 329 4.52 -30.56 25.31
N THR A 330 3.75 -31.42 24.64
CA THR A 330 4.17 -32.02 23.36
C THR A 330 3.70 -31.18 22.19
N TYR A 331 4.60 -30.99 21.21
CA TYR A 331 4.36 -30.21 20.01
C TYR A 331 4.40 -31.12 18.78
N ILE A 332 3.56 -30.82 17.80
CA ILE A 332 3.64 -31.39 16.45
C ILE A 332 4.13 -30.33 15.48
N THR A 333 4.92 -30.76 14.50
CA THR A 333 5.43 -29.90 13.42
C THR A 333 4.66 -30.19 12.15
N HIS A 334 4.29 -29.14 11.41
CA HIS A 334 3.68 -29.25 10.09
C HIS A 334 4.17 -28.11 9.19
N SER A 335 3.92 -28.25 7.88
CA SER A 335 4.22 -27.22 6.89
C SER A 335 3.07 -26.23 6.77
N GLU A 336 3.34 -24.94 6.92
CA GLU A 336 2.33 -23.88 6.82
C GLU A 336 2.72 -22.91 5.70
N CYS A 337 1.78 -22.62 4.80
CA CYS A 337 1.84 -21.49 3.87
C CYS A 337 0.43 -21.03 3.56
N SER A 338 0.14 -19.75 3.82
CA SER A 338 -1.17 -19.13 3.53
C SER A 338 -1.05 -17.92 2.60
N ILE A 339 0.11 -17.75 1.99
CA ILE A 339 0.41 -16.64 1.08
C ILE A 339 -0.01 -17.06 -0.31
N GLU A 340 -1.00 -16.36 -0.87
CA GLU A 340 -1.53 -16.64 -2.19
C GLU A 340 -1.75 -15.32 -2.94
N PHE A 341 -1.29 -15.28 -4.18
CA PHE A 341 -1.74 -14.34 -5.19
C PHE A 341 -3.20 -14.59 -5.54
N GLU A 342 -3.90 -13.50 -5.80
CA GLU A 342 -5.14 -13.38 -6.52
C GLU A 342 -4.85 -12.66 -7.84
N VAL A 343 -5.75 -12.83 -8.80
CA VAL A 343 -5.65 -12.20 -10.11
C VAL A 343 -6.93 -11.42 -10.39
N ASP A 344 -6.74 -10.19 -10.85
CA ASP A 344 -7.80 -9.35 -11.40
C ASP A 344 -7.46 -9.00 -12.86
N GLY A 345 -8.49 -9.01 -13.71
CA GLY A 345 -8.36 -8.83 -15.16
C GLY A 345 -8.85 -10.04 -15.97
N PRO A 346 -8.60 -10.07 -17.29
CA PRO A 346 -7.85 -9.07 -18.04
C PRO A 346 -8.61 -7.73 -18.13
N TYR A 347 -7.85 -6.63 -18.25
CA TYR A 347 -8.36 -5.28 -18.40
C TYR A 347 -8.17 -4.76 -19.83
N LYS A 348 -9.06 -3.85 -20.23
CA LYS A 348 -9.06 -3.24 -21.56
C LYS A 348 -7.89 -2.29 -21.78
N ALA A 349 -7.61 -1.45 -20.78
CA ALA A 349 -6.61 -0.40 -20.88
C ALA A 349 -6.05 -0.04 -19.51
N MET A 350 -4.78 0.36 -19.50
CA MET A 350 -4.09 0.94 -18.36
C MET A 350 -3.27 2.15 -18.82
N ILE A 351 -3.43 3.28 -18.14
CA ILE A 351 -2.74 4.54 -18.45
C ILE A 351 -1.83 4.88 -17.27
N LEU A 352 -0.53 4.99 -17.55
CA LEU A 352 0.49 5.38 -16.59
C LEU A 352 1.12 6.71 -17.02
N PRO A 353 1.24 7.72 -16.13
CA PRO A 353 1.91 8.97 -16.45
C PRO A 353 3.43 8.84 -16.35
N ALA A 354 4.16 9.60 -17.17
CA ALA A 354 5.61 9.74 -17.09
C ALA A 354 6.02 10.97 -16.26
N SER A 355 7.21 10.93 -15.65
CA SER A 355 7.79 12.10 -15.00
C SER A 355 8.24 13.15 -16.01
N LYS A 356 8.29 14.41 -15.57
CA LYS A 356 8.96 15.48 -16.31
C LYS A 356 10.48 15.37 -16.27
N GLU A 357 11.01 14.70 -15.25
CA GLU A 357 12.45 14.47 -15.06
C GLU A 357 12.85 13.12 -15.68
N GLU A 358 13.88 13.16 -16.52
CA GLU A 358 14.42 11.97 -17.18
C GLU A 358 14.88 10.92 -16.17
N GLY A 359 14.55 9.65 -16.43
CA GLY A 359 14.92 8.53 -15.57
C GLY A 359 14.14 8.44 -14.25
N ILE A 360 13.20 9.35 -13.97
CA ILE A 360 12.33 9.28 -12.79
C ILE A 360 10.97 8.71 -13.18
N LEU A 361 10.53 7.69 -12.44
CA LEU A 361 9.19 7.11 -12.62
C LEU A 361 8.21 7.72 -11.62
N ILE A 362 6.98 7.96 -12.06
CA ILE A 362 5.88 8.35 -11.18
C ILE A 362 5.21 7.09 -10.65
N LYS A 363 5.38 6.83 -9.36
CA LYS A 363 4.75 5.68 -8.69
C LYS A 363 3.34 6.02 -8.20
N LYS A 364 2.51 4.99 -8.08
CA LYS A 364 1.16 5.05 -7.49
C LYS A 364 0.19 6.00 -8.21
N ARG A 365 0.37 6.21 -9.51
CA ARG A 365 -0.55 6.97 -10.35
C ARG A 365 -0.88 6.18 -11.61
N TYR A 366 -2.14 5.79 -11.76
CA TYR A 366 -2.60 5.03 -12.93
C TYR A 366 -4.13 5.03 -13.00
N ALA A 367 -4.65 4.86 -14.21
CA ALA A 367 -6.07 4.65 -14.52
C ALA A 367 -6.23 3.33 -15.26
N VAL A 368 -7.21 2.52 -14.87
CA VAL A 368 -7.46 1.18 -15.42
C VAL A 368 -8.93 1.05 -15.80
N PHE A 369 -9.19 0.45 -16.95
CA PHE A 369 -10.54 0.27 -17.49
C PHE A 369 -10.89 -1.19 -17.69
N ASN A 370 -12.13 -1.55 -17.35
CA ASN A 370 -12.72 -2.85 -17.64
C ASN A 370 -12.99 -3.02 -19.14
N GLU A 371 -13.24 -4.25 -19.57
CA GLU A 371 -13.63 -4.59 -20.96
C GLU A 371 -14.86 -3.82 -21.45
N ASP A 372 -15.83 -3.57 -20.59
CA ASP A 372 -17.03 -2.79 -20.89
C ASP A 372 -16.77 -1.27 -21.02
N GLY A 373 -15.53 -0.82 -20.81
CA GLY A 373 -15.11 0.58 -20.86
C GLY A 373 -15.36 1.34 -19.56
N THR A 374 -15.89 0.71 -18.51
CA THR A 374 -16.04 1.36 -17.22
C THR A 374 -14.70 1.50 -16.49
N LEU A 375 -14.54 2.59 -15.74
CA LEU A 375 -13.34 2.85 -14.94
C LEU A 375 -13.26 1.84 -13.79
N ALA A 376 -12.31 0.91 -13.88
CA ALA A 376 -12.07 -0.12 -12.87
C ALA A 376 -11.36 0.45 -11.64
N GLU A 377 -10.27 1.20 -11.89
CA GLU A 377 -9.45 1.74 -10.82
C GLU A 377 -8.78 3.06 -11.23
N LEU A 378 -8.71 4.00 -10.29
CA LEU A 378 -8.05 5.29 -10.47
C LEU A 378 -7.27 5.66 -9.21
N LYS A 379 -5.93 5.74 -9.33
CA LYS A 379 -5.02 5.94 -8.20
C LYS A 379 -4.17 7.17 -8.35
N GLY A 380 -3.94 7.84 -7.22
CA GLY A 380 -2.94 8.89 -7.04
C GLY A 380 -3.18 10.22 -7.77
N PHE A 381 -4.08 10.27 -8.74
CA PHE A 381 -4.47 11.48 -9.45
C PHE A 381 -5.26 12.46 -8.57
N GLU A 382 -5.11 13.74 -8.87
CA GLU A 382 -5.67 14.89 -8.17
C GLU A 382 -7.19 14.80 -8.03
N ILE A 383 -7.90 14.26 -9.03
CA ILE A 383 -9.35 13.99 -9.00
C ILE A 383 -9.80 13.19 -7.77
N LYS A 384 -8.98 12.26 -7.26
CA LYS A 384 -9.29 11.46 -6.05
C LYS A 384 -8.79 12.11 -4.75
N ARG A 385 -7.96 13.15 -4.82
CA ARG A 385 -7.40 13.82 -3.63
C ARG A 385 -8.40 14.83 -3.06
N ARG A 386 -8.37 15.01 -1.73
CA ARG A 386 -9.09 16.10 -1.06
C ARG A 386 -8.31 17.39 -1.29
N GLY A 387 -8.95 18.40 -1.86
CA GLY A 387 -8.28 19.63 -2.27
C GLY A 387 -7.86 19.61 -3.75
N GLU A 388 -6.70 20.22 -4.03
CA GLU A 388 -6.09 20.43 -5.36
C GLU A 388 -6.83 21.47 -6.22
N LEU A 389 -6.19 21.89 -7.31
CA LEU A 389 -6.75 22.83 -8.28
C LEU A 389 -7.94 22.19 -9.01
N LYS A 390 -9.13 22.82 -8.92
CA LYS A 390 -10.37 22.26 -9.46
C LYS A 390 -10.29 22.02 -10.97
N LEU A 391 -9.68 22.93 -11.72
CA LEU A 391 -9.42 22.81 -13.16
C LEU A 391 -8.80 21.45 -13.52
N ILE A 392 -7.73 21.07 -12.82
CA ILE A 392 -7.02 19.80 -13.07
C ILE A 392 -7.91 18.60 -12.80
N LYS A 393 -8.78 18.67 -11.78
CA LYS A 393 -9.69 17.58 -11.46
C LYS A 393 -10.75 17.38 -12.54
N VAL A 394 -11.26 18.47 -13.11
CA VAL A 394 -12.24 18.42 -14.20
C VAL A 394 -11.55 17.94 -15.49
N PHE A 395 -10.38 18.49 -15.83
CA PHE A 395 -9.58 18.00 -16.96
C PHE A 395 -9.31 16.49 -16.86
N GLN A 396 -8.86 16.02 -15.70
CA GLN A 396 -8.64 14.59 -15.45
C GLN A 396 -9.91 13.76 -15.62
N ALA A 397 -11.06 14.25 -15.12
CA ALA A 397 -12.33 13.54 -15.25
C ALA A 397 -12.74 13.35 -16.72
N GLU A 398 -12.44 14.33 -17.58
CA GLU A 398 -12.81 14.27 -18.99
C GLU A 398 -11.80 13.50 -19.85
N VAL A 399 -10.50 13.61 -19.54
CA VAL A 399 -9.45 13.08 -20.42
C VAL A 399 -9.33 11.57 -20.36
N PHE A 400 -9.58 10.95 -19.20
CA PHE A 400 -9.33 9.51 -19.02
C PHE A 400 -10.19 8.64 -19.94
N ASP A 401 -11.47 8.94 -20.09
CA ASP A 401 -12.36 8.17 -20.95
C ASP A 401 -12.00 8.31 -22.45
N LYS A 402 -11.28 9.38 -22.84
CA LYS A 402 -10.83 9.58 -24.22
C LYS A 402 -9.69 8.66 -24.62
N PHE A 403 -8.95 8.08 -23.66
CA PHE A 403 -7.95 7.06 -23.96
C PHE A 403 -8.55 5.77 -24.52
N LEU A 404 -9.87 5.59 -24.43
CA LEU A 404 -10.57 4.43 -25.00
C LEU A 404 -11.01 4.64 -26.47
N LEU A 405 -10.76 5.83 -27.04
CA LEU A 405 -11.13 6.17 -28.41
C LEU A 405 -9.98 5.90 -29.39
N GLY A 406 -10.31 5.73 -30.67
CA GLY A 406 -9.36 5.44 -31.74
C GLY A 406 -9.09 3.94 -31.93
N SER A 407 -8.70 3.55 -33.13
CA SER A 407 -8.29 2.17 -33.46
C SER A 407 -6.78 1.98 -33.52
N THR A 408 -6.01 3.07 -33.46
CA THR A 408 -4.54 3.06 -33.37
C THR A 408 -4.08 3.96 -32.22
N LEU A 409 -2.83 3.76 -31.78
CA LEU A 409 -2.25 4.58 -30.72
C LEU A 409 -2.24 6.08 -31.07
N GLU A 410 -1.98 6.40 -32.33
CA GLU A 410 -1.99 7.78 -32.85
C GLU A 410 -3.38 8.42 -32.77
N GLN A 411 -4.43 7.68 -33.16
CA GLN A 411 -5.81 8.16 -33.07
C GLN A 411 -6.26 8.32 -31.61
N CYS A 412 -5.85 7.42 -30.72
CA CYS A 412 -6.07 7.53 -29.28
C CYS A 412 -5.48 8.83 -28.73
N TYR A 413 -4.20 9.10 -29.00
CA TYR A 413 -3.56 10.34 -28.55
C TYR A 413 -4.15 11.58 -29.22
N SER A 414 -4.62 11.49 -30.46
CA SER A 414 -5.30 12.61 -31.14
C SER A 414 -6.62 12.97 -30.44
N ALA A 415 -7.41 11.98 -30.03
CA ALA A 415 -8.65 12.19 -29.29
C ALA A 415 -8.40 12.82 -27.90
N VAL A 416 -7.35 12.37 -27.21
CA VAL A 416 -6.88 12.95 -25.94
C VAL A 416 -6.37 14.38 -26.12
N ALA A 417 -5.59 14.64 -27.17
CA ALA A 417 -5.05 15.96 -27.49
C ALA A 417 -6.14 16.99 -27.78
N SER A 418 -7.24 16.59 -28.43
CA SER A 418 -8.39 17.48 -28.66
C SER A 418 -8.97 18.02 -27.35
N VAL A 419 -9.08 17.18 -26.31
CA VAL A 419 -9.54 17.65 -24.98
C VAL A 419 -8.50 18.56 -24.35
N ALA A 420 -7.21 18.21 -24.42
CA ALA A 420 -6.14 19.04 -23.87
C ALA A 420 -6.13 20.44 -24.50
N ASN A 421 -6.22 20.53 -25.84
CA ASN A 421 -6.24 21.81 -26.55
C ASN A 421 -7.44 22.67 -26.14
N ARG A 422 -8.63 22.08 -25.99
CA ARG A 422 -9.81 22.84 -25.51
C ARG A 422 -9.59 23.47 -24.14
N TRP A 423 -8.91 22.77 -23.22
CA TRP A 423 -8.57 23.33 -21.91
C TRP A 423 -7.43 24.35 -21.96
N LEU A 424 -6.51 24.23 -22.93
CA LEU A 424 -5.50 25.26 -23.19
C LEU A 424 -6.13 26.53 -23.77
N ASP A 425 -7.04 26.40 -24.75
CA ASP A 425 -7.77 27.53 -25.36
C ASP A 425 -8.51 28.36 -24.30
N LEU A 426 -9.12 27.69 -23.31
CA LEU A 426 -9.76 28.32 -22.16
C LEU A 426 -8.78 29.17 -21.35
N LEU A 427 -7.57 28.66 -21.10
CA LEU A 427 -6.53 29.36 -20.35
C LEU A 427 -5.91 30.51 -21.15
N ASP A 428 -5.66 30.29 -22.45
CA ASP A 428 -5.03 31.24 -23.35
C ASP A 428 -5.96 32.42 -23.66
N ASN A 429 -7.27 32.20 -23.72
CA ASN A 429 -8.28 33.26 -23.84
C ASN A 429 -8.73 33.83 -22.49
N GLU A 430 -7.98 33.55 -21.41
CA GLU A 430 -8.21 34.08 -20.06
C GLU A 430 -9.63 33.82 -19.51
N GLY A 431 -10.28 32.75 -19.96
CA GLY A 431 -11.62 32.35 -19.51
C GLY A 431 -12.76 33.25 -19.97
N ILE A 432 -12.58 34.07 -21.02
CA ILE A 432 -13.57 35.06 -21.48
C ILE A 432 -14.95 34.48 -21.80
N ASP A 433 -15.01 33.21 -22.24
CA ASP A 433 -16.24 32.51 -22.63
C ASP A 433 -16.92 31.78 -21.46
N ILE A 434 -16.43 31.96 -20.23
CA ILE A 434 -16.92 31.28 -19.02
C ILE A 434 -17.52 32.29 -18.05
N VAL A 435 -18.62 31.91 -17.41
CA VAL A 435 -19.25 32.73 -16.37
C VAL A 435 -18.32 32.87 -15.17
N ASP A 436 -18.16 34.08 -14.65
CA ASP A 436 -17.26 34.40 -13.52
C ASP A 436 -17.33 33.42 -12.35
N SER A 437 -18.53 32.96 -11.98
CA SER A 437 -18.70 31.99 -10.89
C SER A 437 -18.07 30.63 -11.20
N GLU A 438 -18.19 30.15 -12.44
CA GLU A 438 -17.61 28.88 -12.89
C GLU A 438 -16.09 29.02 -13.06
N LEU A 439 -15.64 30.17 -13.60
CA LEU A 439 -14.23 30.46 -13.74
C LEU A 439 -13.53 30.47 -12.36
N LEU A 440 -14.10 31.18 -11.39
CA LEU A 440 -13.61 31.22 -10.01
C LEU A 440 -13.53 29.82 -9.40
N ASP A 441 -14.55 28.99 -9.62
CA ASP A 441 -14.53 27.61 -9.16
C ASP A 441 -13.39 26.80 -9.79
N TYR A 442 -13.18 26.90 -11.10
CA TYR A 442 -12.12 26.20 -11.82
C TYR A 442 -10.71 26.61 -11.39
N ILE A 443 -10.45 27.91 -11.27
CA ILE A 443 -9.12 28.42 -10.90
C ILE A 443 -8.87 28.36 -9.39
N SER A 444 -9.90 28.04 -8.59
CA SER A 444 -9.72 27.89 -7.15
C SER A 444 -9.00 26.59 -6.79
N GLU A 445 -8.04 26.72 -5.89
CA GLU A 445 -7.42 25.61 -5.20
C GLU A 445 -7.97 25.53 -3.78
N SER A 446 -8.09 24.32 -3.24
CA SER A 446 -8.41 24.15 -1.83
C SER A 446 -7.43 23.23 -1.11
N SER A 447 -7.07 23.60 0.11
CA SER A 447 -6.22 22.83 1.00
C SER A 447 -6.76 22.87 2.42
N THR A 448 -6.83 21.70 3.08
CA THR A 448 -7.31 21.59 4.46
C THR A 448 -6.13 21.60 5.43
N MET A 449 -6.16 22.51 6.40
CA MET A 449 -5.14 22.60 7.44
C MET A 449 -5.32 21.48 8.47
N SER A 450 -4.26 20.74 8.77
CA SER A 450 -4.31 19.62 9.73
C SER A 450 -4.20 20.05 11.20
N LYS A 451 -3.76 21.30 11.44
CA LYS A 451 -3.59 21.92 12.75
C LYS A 451 -4.17 23.34 12.75
N SER A 452 -4.26 23.96 13.92
CA SER A 452 -4.65 25.38 14.03
C SER A 452 -3.60 26.30 13.41
N LEU A 453 -3.97 27.53 13.04
CA LEU A 453 -3.02 28.49 12.50
C LEU A 453 -1.86 28.78 13.46
N VAL A 454 -2.14 28.81 14.77
CA VAL A 454 -1.14 29.02 15.83
C VAL A 454 -0.07 27.93 15.82
N ASP A 455 -0.48 26.66 15.66
CA ASP A 455 0.44 25.51 15.64
C ASP A 455 1.36 25.49 14.41
N TYR A 456 0.97 26.12 13.31
CA TYR A 456 1.81 26.28 12.13
C TYR A 456 2.88 27.37 12.30
N GLY A 457 2.67 28.32 13.20
CA GLY A 457 3.62 29.38 13.52
C GLY A 457 4.05 30.18 12.28
N GLN A 458 5.36 30.23 12.01
CA GLN A 458 5.96 30.97 10.88
C GLN A 458 6.15 30.14 9.59
N GLN A 459 5.59 28.94 9.51
CA GLN A 459 5.66 28.16 8.27
C GLN A 459 5.02 28.93 7.10
N LYS A 460 5.59 28.76 5.90
CA LYS A 460 5.09 29.37 4.67
C LYS A 460 4.42 28.30 3.80
N SER A 461 3.15 28.53 3.47
CA SER A 461 2.40 27.76 2.47
C SER A 461 1.19 28.59 2.03
N CYS A 462 0.60 28.26 0.87
CA CYS A 462 -0.60 28.94 0.39
C CYS A 462 -1.76 28.86 1.42
N ALA A 463 -1.95 27.69 2.05
CA ALA A 463 -2.96 27.50 3.09
C ALA A 463 -2.70 28.38 4.32
N VAL A 464 -1.46 28.48 4.82
CA VAL A 464 -1.13 29.31 5.99
C VAL A 464 -1.33 30.80 5.68
N THR A 465 -0.92 31.25 4.50
CA THR A 465 -1.13 32.65 4.08
C THR A 465 -2.62 32.95 3.93
N THR A 466 -3.39 32.03 3.34
CA THR A 466 -4.85 32.17 3.22
C THR A 466 -5.52 32.25 4.57
N ALA A 467 -5.17 31.37 5.52
CA ALA A 467 -5.70 31.40 6.87
C ALA A 467 -5.39 32.72 7.58
N ARG A 468 -4.16 33.25 7.49
CA ARG A 468 -3.84 34.58 8.05
C ARG A 468 -4.73 35.68 7.47
N ARG A 469 -4.88 35.71 6.14
CA ARG A 469 -5.77 36.68 5.47
C ARG A 469 -7.23 36.54 5.89
N LEU A 470 -7.72 35.31 6.08
CA LEU A 470 -9.07 35.06 6.60
C LEU A 470 -9.23 35.56 8.04
N ALA A 471 -8.22 35.38 8.89
CA ALA A 471 -8.23 35.92 10.25
C ALA A 471 -8.24 37.45 10.24
N ASP A 472 -7.41 38.07 9.41
CA ASP A 472 -7.33 39.52 9.27
C ASP A 472 -8.63 40.12 8.71
N PHE A 473 -9.30 39.41 7.80
CA PHE A 473 -10.50 39.89 7.10
C PHE A 473 -11.82 39.57 7.81
N LEU A 474 -11.98 38.35 8.33
CA LEU A 474 -13.22 37.83 8.94
C LEU A 474 -13.12 37.65 10.46
N GLY A 475 -11.94 37.84 11.05
CA GLY A 475 -11.68 37.72 12.48
C GLY A 475 -11.05 36.37 12.90
N ASP A 476 -10.34 36.41 14.04
CA ASP A 476 -9.57 35.28 14.58
C ASP A 476 -10.41 34.03 14.92
N ALA A 477 -11.72 34.18 15.11
CA ALA A 477 -12.63 33.07 15.37
C ALA A 477 -12.60 32.01 14.23
N MET A 478 -12.35 32.44 12.98
CA MET A 478 -12.33 31.56 11.80
C MET A 478 -11.14 30.60 11.74
N VAL A 479 -10.06 30.88 12.47
CA VAL A 479 -8.77 30.14 12.36
C VAL A 479 -8.36 29.42 13.64
N LYS A 480 -9.22 29.47 14.67
CA LYS A 480 -8.95 28.91 15.99
C LYS A 480 -8.85 27.39 15.97
N ASP A 481 -9.73 26.74 15.21
CA ASP A 481 -9.84 25.30 15.17
C ASP A 481 -8.99 24.67 14.06
N LYS A 482 -8.61 23.41 14.27
CA LYS A 482 -7.98 22.58 13.24
C LYS A 482 -9.00 22.20 12.17
N GLY A 483 -8.54 21.91 10.95
CA GLY A 483 -9.40 21.44 9.86
C GLY A 483 -9.96 22.55 8.97
N LEU A 484 -9.49 23.79 9.13
CA LEU A 484 -9.88 24.90 8.26
C LEU A 484 -9.62 24.55 6.79
N ARG A 485 -10.67 24.65 5.96
CA ARG A 485 -10.58 24.54 4.50
C ARG A 485 -10.20 25.91 3.94
N CYS A 486 -8.94 26.05 3.53
CA CYS A 486 -8.46 27.24 2.85
C CYS A 486 -8.74 27.09 1.35
N GLN A 487 -9.68 27.86 0.83
CA GLN A 487 -9.91 28.00 -0.62
C GLN A 487 -9.32 29.34 -1.07
N TYR A 488 -8.51 29.32 -2.12
CA TYR A 488 -7.77 30.49 -2.57
C TYR A 488 -7.54 30.46 -4.08
N ILE A 489 -7.19 31.64 -4.60
CA ILE A 489 -6.64 31.86 -5.93
C ILE A 489 -5.25 32.49 -5.78
N VAL A 490 -4.39 32.32 -6.78
CA VAL A 490 -3.05 32.94 -6.80
C VAL A 490 -3.11 34.21 -7.62
N ALA A 491 -2.90 35.36 -6.96
CA ALA A 491 -2.80 36.64 -7.65
C ALA A 491 -1.43 36.80 -8.31
N CYS A 492 -1.40 37.44 -9.48
CA CYS A 492 -0.17 37.79 -10.18
C CYS A 492 0.68 38.81 -9.39
N GLU A 493 0.01 39.78 -8.74
CA GLU A 493 0.67 40.81 -7.94
C GLU A 493 0.89 40.38 -6.48
N PRO A 494 1.99 40.81 -5.84
CA PRO A 494 3.05 41.68 -6.37
C PRO A 494 4.04 40.92 -7.26
N GLN A 495 4.37 41.47 -8.43
CA GLN A 495 5.49 40.96 -9.24
C GLN A 495 6.81 41.27 -8.53
N ILE A 496 7.60 40.22 -8.24
CA ILE A 496 8.95 40.37 -7.72
C ILE A 496 9.81 40.87 -8.90
N LYS A 497 10.18 42.15 -8.87
CA LYS A 497 11.16 42.74 -9.80
C LYS A 497 12.56 42.18 -9.59
#